data_AF-A0A9C8JES8-F1
#
_entry.id   AF-A0A9C8JES8-F1
#
_cell.length_a   1.000
_cell.length_b   1.000
_cell.length_c   1.000
_cell.angle_alpha   90.00
_cell.angle_beta   90.00
_cell.angle_gamma   90.00
#
_symmetry.space_group_name_H-M   'P 1'
#
loop_
_entity.id
_entity.type
_entity.pdbx_description
1 polymer ?
#
loop_
_entity_poly.entity_id
_entity_poly.type
_entity_poly.pdbx_seq_one_letter_code
_entity_poly.pdbx_strand_id
1 'polypeptide(L)'
;GSVQSQIDYTRAHEAEADNLGMHTLVKAGFNPNAMPNFFEKLQQASRYYGGSAIPEFLRTHPVTTSRIADARGRAVKYDVTTRLSDHEQFYLIKEKLRVMAAQNPNDIVTYYESQLKRDNIEHPEAMRYGYVLALLKDRQYTSARTQLKMLIDEEPDRLSYQLALADIEMAVGRTQAALDIYEDNQRLYPDDRALSLNQVNALLKVGQPVKAAKLLQAQLDLGENSRDIYKLMAQAKGDMGQTSQSHVWLAEFYYSSGLLRAAADQLHLAAESAGRNEYELAKIASRLREVENAISEMEDKS
;
A
#
# COMPACT_ATOMS: atom_id res chain seq x y z
N GLY A 1 -1.68 39.67 18.55
CA GLY A 1 -2.99 39.11 18.96
C GLY A 1 -3.25 37.79 18.29
N SER A 2 -3.64 37.79 17.01
CA SER A 2 -4.08 36.61 16.26
C SER A 2 -3.01 35.52 16.02
N VAL A 3 -1.78 35.91 15.70
CA VAL A 3 -0.68 34.95 15.43
C VAL A 3 -0.28 34.17 16.70
N GLN A 4 -0.26 34.84 17.86
CA GLN A 4 0.07 34.20 19.13
C GLN A 4 -1.03 33.20 19.54
N SER A 5 -2.30 33.57 19.41
CA SER A 5 -3.44 32.66 19.67
C SER A 5 -3.47 31.46 18.72
N GLN A 6 -3.06 31.62 17.46
CA GLN A 6 -2.95 30.52 16.51
C GLN A 6 -1.82 29.55 16.87
N ILE A 7 -0.66 30.06 17.30
CA ILE A 7 0.47 29.24 17.76
C ILE A 7 0.12 28.48 19.05
N ASP A 8 -0.58 29.12 19.99
CA ASP A 8 -0.97 28.51 21.26
C ASP A 8 -2.06 27.44 21.06
N TYR A 9 -2.99 27.66 20.13
CA TYR A 9 -4.01 26.67 19.74
C TYR A 9 -3.37 25.42 19.10
N THR A 10 -2.39 25.60 18.20
CA THR A 10 -1.64 24.48 17.62
C THR A 10 -0.88 23.69 18.70
N ARG A 11 -0.26 24.36 19.68
CA ARG A 11 0.46 23.66 20.77
C ARG A 11 -0.45 22.84 21.67
N ALA A 12 -1.64 23.35 21.99
CA ALA A 12 -2.63 22.60 22.77
C ALA A 12 -3.09 21.34 22.02
N HIS A 13 -3.30 21.46 20.70
CA HIS A 13 -3.63 20.30 19.87
C HIS A 13 -2.51 19.28 19.78
N GLU A 14 -1.24 19.70 19.63
CA GLU A 14 -0.11 18.76 19.68
C GLU A 14 -0.07 18.01 21.01
N ALA A 15 -0.26 18.70 22.13
CA ALA A 15 -0.21 18.09 23.45
C ALA A 15 -1.36 17.10 23.71
N GLU A 16 -2.54 17.38 23.17
CA GLU A 16 -3.69 16.48 23.23
C GLU A 16 -3.51 15.28 22.29
N ALA A 17 -3.02 15.50 21.06
CA ALA A 17 -2.72 14.46 20.10
C ALA A 17 -1.62 13.52 20.62
N ASP A 18 -0.54 14.06 21.20
CA ASP A 18 0.53 13.28 21.83
C ASP A 18 0.00 12.45 23.01
N ASN A 19 -0.96 12.99 23.77
CA ASN A 19 -1.61 12.25 24.86
C ASN A 19 -2.39 11.04 24.34
N LEU A 20 -3.31 11.30 23.42
CA LEU A 20 -4.19 10.27 22.85
C LEU A 20 -3.38 9.23 22.07
N GLY A 21 -2.33 9.68 21.37
CA GLY A 21 -1.37 8.84 20.69
C GLY A 21 -0.64 7.90 21.66
N MET A 22 -0.16 8.40 22.81
CA MET A 22 0.47 7.56 23.83
C MET A 22 -0.51 6.52 24.38
N HIS A 23 -1.73 6.94 24.74
CA HIS A 23 -2.78 6.01 25.21
C HIS A 23 -3.07 4.92 24.17
N THR A 24 -3.19 5.29 22.90
CA THR A 24 -3.46 4.35 21.81
C THR A 24 -2.30 3.38 21.60
N LEU A 25 -1.07 3.89 21.59
CA LEU A 25 0.16 3.12 21.44
C LEU A 25 0.28 2.03 22.53
N VAL A 26 0.06 2.41 23.79
CA VAL A 26 0.13 1.47 24.92
C VAL A 26 -1.03 0.49 24.88
N LYS A 27 -2.25 0.94 24.59
CA LYS A 27 -3.43 0.06 24.46
C LYS A 27 -3.25 -0.98 23.35
N ALA A 28 -2.51 -0.64 22.29
CA ALA A 28 -2.15 -1.55 21.21
C ALA A 28 -0.97 -2.49 21.56
N GLY A 29 -0.39 -2.39 22.76
CA GLY A 29 0.68 -3.29 23.22
C GLY A 29 2.10 -2.86 22.82
N PHE A 30 2.29 -1.67 22.26
CA PHE A 30 3.60 -1.14 21.92
C PHE A 30 4.31 -0.51 23.12
N ASN A 31 5.65 -0.43 23.03
CA ASN A 31 6.49 0.13 24.08
C ASN A 31 6.20 1.64 24.26
N PRO A 32 5.78 2.11 25.46
CA PRO A 32 5.54 3.53 25.74
C PRO A 32 6.73 4.45 25.37
N ASN A 33 7.96 3.93 25.47
CA ASN A 33 9.17 4.69 25.13
C ASN A 33 9.38 4.85 23.62
N ALA A 34 8.64 4.14 22.76
CA ALA A 34 8.78 4.25 21.31
C ALA A 34 8.41 5.66 20.80
N MET A 35 7.40 6.30 21.38
CA MET A 35 7.00 7.67 21.00
C MET A 35 8.11 8.70 21.27
N PRO A 36 8.64 8.87 22.50
CA PRO A 36 9.73 9.83 22.74
C PRO A 36 10.99 9.49 21.94
N ASN A 37 11.34 8.21 21.77
CA ASN A 37 12.48 7.80 20.95
C ASN A 37 12.29 8.16 19.46
N PHE A 38 11.06 8.06 18.95
CA PHE A 38 10.74 8.47 17.58
C PHE A 38 10.83 9.99 17.42
N PHE A 39 10.30 10.77 18.38
CA PHE A 39 10.44 12.22 18.39
C PHE A 39 11.91 12.67 18.44
N GLU A 40 12.76 12.00 19.21
CA GLU A 40 14.20 12.27 19.20
C GLU A 40 14.84 12.00 17.84
N LYS A 41 14.50 10.88 17.18
CA LYS A 41 14.98 10.58 15.82
C LYS A 41 14.54 11.66 14.82
N LEU A 42 13.30 12.11 14.90
CA LEU A 42 12.79 13.19 14.04
C LEU A 42 13.50 14.52 14.30
N GLN A 43 13.69 14.88 15.57
CA GLN A 43 14.42 16.10 15.94
C GLN A 43 15.88 16.06 15.48
N GLN A 44 16.54 14.91 15.59
CA GLN A 44 17.91 14.74 15.09
C GLN A 44 17.93 14.90 13.57
N ALA A 45 17.06 14.19 12.85
CA ALA A 45 16.96 14.28 11.39
C ALA A 45 16.70 15.74 10.94
N SER A 46 15.76 16.45 11.55
CA SER A 46 15.43 17.83 11.17
C SER A 46 16.58 18.83 11.38
N ARG A 47 17.55 18.52 12.25
CA ARG A 47 18.76 19.35 12.43
C ARG A 47 19.76 19.17 11.31
N TYR A 48 19.89 17.95 10.77
CA TYR A 48 20.82 17.64 9.68
C TYR A 48 20.28 18.07 8.31
N TYR A 49 18.96 18.03 8.14
CA TYR A 49 18.29 18.42 6.90
C TYR A 49 17.93 19.91 6.91
N GLY A 50 18.77 20.76 6.32
CA GLY A 50 18.46 22.19 6.15
C GLY A 50 17.25 22.41 5.24
N GLY A 51 16.25 23.18 5.71
CA GLY A 51 15.16 23.84 4.96
C GLY A 51 14.25 23.00 4.05
N SER A 52 14.82 22.38 3.02
CA SER A 52 14.12 21.67 1.94
C SER A 52 13.94 20.18 2.18
N ALA A 53 14.65 19.59 3.15
CA ALA A 53 14.57 18.16 3.46
C ALA A 53 13.86 17.85 4.80
N ILE A 54 13.27 18.87 5.46
CA ILE A 54 12.37 18.66 6.59
C ILE A 54 11.03 18.12 6.03
N PRO A 55 10.55 16.94 6.46
CA PRO A 55 9.24 16.42 6.07
C PRO A 55 8.15 17.46 6.28
N GLU A 56 7.23 17.58 5.32
CA GLU A 56 6.13 18.56 5.37
C GLU A 56 5.30 18.43 6.66
N PHE A 57 5.10 17.20 7.14
CA PHE A 57 4.46 16.92 8.43
C PHE A 57 5.11 17.68 9.61
N LEU A 58 6.45 17.80 9.64
CA LEU A 58 7.16 18.52 10.71
C LEU A 58 7.06 20.05 10.59
N ARG A 59 6.57 20.57 9.45
CA ARG A 59 6.31 22.01 9.28
C ARG A 59 5.02 22.41 9.97
N THR A 60 3.98 21.58 9.92
CA THR A 60 2.71 21.81 10.60
C THR A 60 2.71 21.28 12.03
N HIS A 61 3.44 20.20 12.29
CA HIS A 61 3.55 19.54 13.60
C HIS A 61 5.02 19.50 14.07
N PRO A 62 5.61 20.63 14.50
CA PRO A 62 7.01 20.67 14.88
C PRO A 62 7.29 19.85 16.14
N VAL A 63 8.34 19.02 16.09
CA VAL A 63 8.81 18.24 17.25
C VAL A 63 9.80 19.09 18.06
N THR A 64 9.38 19.51 19.25
CA THR A 64 10.19 20.35 20.16
C THR A 64 10.81 19.53 21.30
N THR A 65 11.80 20.09 21.97
CA THR A 65 12.39 19.49 23.19
C THR A 65 11.36 19.34 24.31
N SER A 66 10.42 20.29 24.45
CA SER A 66 9.35 20.20 25.44
C SER A 66 8.42 19.01 25.17
N ARG A 67 8.03 18.78 23.91
CA ARG A 67 7.20 17.61 23.53
C ARG A 67 7.90 16.29 23.82
N ILE A 68 9.20 16.20 23.55
CA ILE A 68 10.00 15.01 23.88
C ILE A 68 10.00 14.76 25.40
N ALA A 69 10.24 15.82 26.19
CA ALA A 69 10.23 15.72 27.65
C ALA A 69 8.86 15.31 28.20
N ASP A 70 7.78 15.90 27.68
CA ASP A 70 6.41 15.58 28.05
C ASP A 70 6.05 14.13 27.68
N ALA A 71 6.41 13.69 26.47
CA ALA A 71 6.20 12.32 26.02
C ALA A 71 6.95 11.32 26.91
N ARG A 72 8.20 11.63 27.30
CA ARG A 72 8.98 10.80 28.23
C ARG A 72 8.35 10.78 29.63
N GLY A 73 7.89 11.93 30.14
CA GLY A 73 7.19 12.01 31.42
C GLY A 73 5.88 11.22 31.46
N ARG A 74 5.19 11.09 30.32
CA ARG A 74 4.01 10.21 30.17
C ARG A 74 4.39 8.74 30.07
N ALA A 75 5.43 8.42 29.28
CA ALA A 75 5.86 7.04 29.06
C ALA A 75 6.19 6.30 30.37
N VAL A 76 6.82 6.99 31.34
CA VAL A 76 7.17 6.44 32.66
C VAL A 76 5.95 6.01 33.49
N LYS A 77 4.75 6.50 33.18
CA LYS A 77 3.51 6.14 33.88
C LYS A 77 2.92 4.80 33.44
N TYR A 78 3.47 4.19 32.39
CA TYR A 78 3.00 2.93 31.84
C TYR A 78 4.01 1.83 32.10
N ASP A 79 3.51 0.64 32.43
CA ASP A 79 4.34 -0.55 32.49
C ASP A 79 4.83 -0.92 31.09
N VAL A 80 6.11 -1.25 30.97
CA VAL A 80 6.69 -1.74 29.72
C VAL A 80 6.26 -3.20 29.53
N THR A 81 5.05 -3.40 29.04
CA THR A 81 4.55 -4.71 28.63
C THR A 81 4.43 -4.75 27.11
N THR A 82 5.52 -5.13 26.44
CA THR A 82 5.51 -5.34 24.98
C THR A 82 4.80 -6.65 24.68
N ARG A 83 3.58 -6.57 24.13
CA ARG A 83 2.94 -7.69 23.43
C ARG A 83 3.08 -7.41 21.95
N LEU A 84 4.10 -7.97 21.31
CA LEU A 84 4.25 -7.82 19.86
C LEU A 84 3.57 -8.99 19.16
N SER A 85 2.49 -8.67 18.44
CA SER A 85 2.07 -9.43 17.26
C SER A 85 2.90 -8.93 16.07
N ASP A 86 3.71 -9.84 15.52
CA ASP A 86 4.48 -9.75 14.27
C ASP A 86 5.51 -8.61 14.13
N HIS A 87 6.52 -8.62 15.01
CA HIS A 87 7.70 -7.77 14.90
C HIS A 87 8.44 -7.95 13.56
N GLU A 88 8.39 -9.14 12.97
CA GLU A 88 9.13 -9.48 11.76
C GLU A 88 8.49 -8.89 10.50
N GLN A 89 7.17 -8.96 10.35
CA GLN A 89 6.46 -8.34 9.23
C GLN A 89 6.78 -6.85 9.10
N PHE A 90 6.95 -6.14 10.22
CA PHE A 90 7.41 -4.74 10.20
C PHE A 90 8.76 -4.58 9.48
N TYR A 91 9.75 -5.41 9.78
CA TYR A 91 11.05 -5.34 9.11
C TYR A 91 10.96 -5.78 7.64
N LEU A 92 10.19 -6.82 7.33
CA LEU A 92 9.97 -7.22 5.94
C LEU A 92 9.37 -6.10 5.09
N ILE A 93 8.34 -5.42 5.60
CA ILE A 93 7.72 -4.29 4.92
C ILE A 93 8.68 -3.09 4.84
N LYS A 94 9.44 -2.80 5.89
CA LYS A 94 10.47 -1.74 5.88
C LYS A 94 11.50 -1.97 4.76
N GLU A 95 11.99 -3.20 4.61
CA GLU A 95 12.97 -3.54 3.58
C GLU A 95 12.34 -3.55 2.17
N LYS A 96 11.09 -4.03 2.03
CA LYS A 96 10.31 -3.91 0.78
C LYS A 96 10.16 -2.46 0.35
N LEU A 97 9.77 -1.56 1.26
CA LEU A 97 9.64 -0.13 0.98
C LEU A 97 10.97 0.51 0.59
N ARG A 98 12.10 0.12 1.21
CA ARG A 98 13.44 0.58 0.81
C ARG A 98 13.74 0.21 -0.64
N VAL A 99 13.46 -1.03 -1.05
CA VAL A 99 13.65 -1.47 -2.45
C VAL A 99 12.71 -0.74 -3.40
N MET A 100 11.45 -0.55 -3.03
CA MET A 100 10.48 0.19 -3.84
C MET A 100 10.93 1.63 -4.09
N ALA A 101 11.43 2.31 -3.05
CA ALA A 101 11.90 3.69 -3.13
C ALA A 101 13.26 3.85 -3.86
N ALA A 102 14.03 2.78 -4.02
CA ALA A 102 15.31 2.85 -4.73
C ALA A 102 15.12 3.20 -6.21
N GLN A 103 15.86 4.20 -6.69
CA GLN A 103 15.80 4.64 -8.10
C GLN A 103 16.64 3.73 -9.00
N ASN A 104 17.83 3.34 -8.55
CA ASN A 104 18.75 2.48 -9.27
C ASN A 104 18.75 1.05 -8.70
N PRO A 105 18.37 0.03 -9.48
CA PRO A 105 18.37 -1.36 -9.03
C PRO A 105 19.76 -1.90 -8.61
N ASN A 106 20.83 -1.53 -9.31
CA ASN A 106 22.17 -2.02 -9.00
C ASN A 106 22.71 -1.48 -7.67
N ASP A 107 22.40 -0.22 -7.36
CA ASP A 107 22.84 0.42 -6.11
C ASP A 107 22.18 -0.23 -4.89
N ILE A 108 20.89 -0.59 -5.00
CA ILE A 108 20.19 -1.27 -3.91
C ILE A 108 20.67 -2.72 -3.72
N VAL A 109 21.03 -3.42 -4.80
CA VAL A 109 21.70 -4.74 -4.71
C VAL A 109 23.02 -4.62 -3.96
N THR A 110 23.87 -3.67 -4.35
CA THR A 110 25.18 -3.42 -3.70
C THR A 110 25.02 -3.06 -2.22
N TYR A 111 24.01 -2.26 -1.88
CA TYR A 111 23.67 -1.93 -0.51
C TYR A 111 23.44 -3.19 0.34
N TYR A 112 22.56 -4.09 -0.11
CA TYR A 112 22.26 -5.31 0.65
C TYR A 112 23.44 -6.27 0.70
N GLU A 113 24.23 -6.40 -0.37
CA GLU A 113 25.46 -7.19 -0.35
C GLU A 113 26.46 -6.69 0.69
N SER A 114 26.61 -5.38 0.84
CA SER A 114 27.48 -4.80 1.85
C SER A 114 26.94 -5.04 3.26
N GLN A 115 25.63 -4.93 3.46
CA GLN A 115 24.99 -5.10 4.76
C GLN A 115 25.03 -6.55 5.23
N LEU A 116 24.83 -7.51 4.32
CA LEU A 116 24.87 -8.94 4.63
C LEU A 116 26.29 -9.48 4.91
N LYS A 117 27.34 -8.70 4.67
CA LYS A 117 28.74 -9.04 5.00
C LYS A 117 29.17 -8.58 6.39
N ARG A 118 28.34 -7.81 7.09
CA ARG A 118 28.66 -7.28 8.42
C ARG A 118 28.46 -8.37 9.47
N ASP A 119 29.26 -8.36 10.54
CA ASP A 119 29.16 -9.37 11.59
C ASP A 119 27.91 -9.21 12.48
N ASN A 120 27.42 -7.97 12.63
CA ASN A 120 26.26 -7.64 13.47
C ASN A 120 25.10 -7.13 12.61
N ILE A 121 24.40 -8.05 11.96
CA ILE A 121 23.22 -7.74 11.14
C ILE A 121 21.99 -7.77 12.04
N GLU A 122 21.29 -6.64 12.12
CA GLU A 122 19.95 -6.60 12.72
C GLU A 122 18.94 -7.19 11.73
N HIS A 123 18.13 -8.15 12.19
CA HIS A 123 17.07 -8.81 11.42
C HIS A 123 17.58 -9.41 10.09
N PRO A 124 18.49 -10.41 10.15
CA PRO A 124 19.16 -10.94 8.96
C PRO A 124 18.19 -11.52 7.93
N GLU A 125 17.07 -12.10 8.35
CA GLU A 125 16.01 -12.64 7.49
C GLU A 125 15.36 -11.51 6.69
N ALA A 126 15.02 -10.40 7.34
CA ALA A 126 14.46 -9.24 6.67
C ALA A 126 15.47 -8.55 5.75
N MET A 127 16.73 -8.48 6.15
CA MET A 127 17.82 -7.96 5.29
C MET A 127 17.99 -8.82 4.03
N ARG A 128 17.93 -10.15 4.18
CA ARG A 128 17.99 -11.09 3.05
C ARG A 128 16.74 -10.99 2.18
N TYR A 129 15.56 -10.81 2.76
CA TYR A 129 14.34 -10.57 2.01
C TYR A 129 14.42 -9.28 1.17
N GLY A 130 14.93 -8.20 1.76
CA GLY A 130 15.25 -6.97 1.03
C GLY A 130 16.23 -7.22 -0.13
N TYR A 131 17.25 -8.05 0.08
CA TYR A 131 18.19 -8.46 -0.96
C TYR A 131 17.51 -9.24 -2.09
N VAL A 132 16.63 -10.19 -1.78
CA VAL A 132 15.82 -10.93 -2.77
C VAL A 132 15.03 -9.96 -3.66
N LEU A 133 14.34 -9.00 -3.04
CA LEU A 133 13.54 -8.01 -3.78
C LEU A 133 14.42 -7.08 -4.63
N ALA A 134 15.60 -6.71 -4.14
CA ALA A 134 16.57 -5.93 -4.91
C ALA A 134 17.08 -6.70 -6.14
N LEU A 135 17.45 -7.97 -5.96
CA LEU A 135 17.86 -8.86 -7.05
C LEU A 135 16.74 -9.06 -8.08
N LEU A 136 15.50 -9.23 -7.62
CA LEU A 136 14.32 -9.32 -8.48
C LEU A 136 14.13 -8.03 -9.30
N LYS A 137 14.25 -6.86 -8.66
CA LYS A 137 14.16 -5.55 -9.31
C LYS A 137 15.28 -5.34 -10.35
N ASP A 138 16.47 -5.86 -10.08
CA ASP A 138 17.62 -5.86 -10.99
C ASP A 138 17.61 -7.03 -12.01
N ARG A 139 16.51 -7.82 -12.03
CA ARG A 139 16.30 -8.96 -12.95
C ARG A 139 17.27 -10.13 -12.77
N GLN A 140 17.96 -10.21 -11.63
CA GLN A 140 18.85 -11.31 -11.27
C GLN A 140 18.06 -12.50 -10.65
N TYR A 141 17.17 -13.11 -11.44
CA TYR A 141 16.16 -14.04 -10.92
C TYR A 141 16.74 -15.32 -10.30
N THR A 142 17.81 -15.87 -10.86
CA THR A 142 18.47 -17.09 -10.33
C THR A 142 19.07 -16.83 -8.95
N SER A 143 19.76 -15.69 -8.79
CA SER A 143 20.30 -15.26 -7.50
C SER A 143 19.16 -14.98 -6.51
N ALA A 144 18.12 -14.26 -6.94
CA ALA A 144 16.95 -13.97 -6.11
C ALA A 144 16.30 -15.26 -5.57
N ARG A 145 16.08 -16.25 -6.43
CA ARG A 145 15.53 -17.56 -6.04
C ARG A 145 16.42 -18.29 -5.04
N THR A 146 17.74 -18.22 -5.23
CA THR A 146 18.72 -18.89 -4.35
C THR A 146 18.70 -18.27 -2.95
N GLN A 147 18.66 -16.92 -2.87
CA GLN A 147 18.57 -16.20 -1.61
C GLN A 147 17.22 -16.40 -0.91
N LEU A 148 16.13 -16.42 -1.68
CA LEU A 148 14.78 -16.64 -1.15
C LEU A 148 14.59 -18.05 -0.62
N LYS A 149 15.21 -19.06 -1.25
CA LYS A 149 15.16 -20.44 -0.78
C LYS A 149 15.64 -20.59 0.67
N MET A 150 16.66 -19.84 1.07
CA MET A 150 17.16 -19.87 2.46
C MET A 150 16.09 -19.42 3.46
N LEU A 151 15.21 -18.48 3.07
CA LEU A 151 14.12 -17.99 3.91
C LEU A 151 12.93 -18.96 3.92
N ILE A 152 12.58 -19.52 2.75
CA ILE A 152 11.47 -20.47 2.62
C ILE A 152 11.77 -21.80 3.30
N ASP A 153 13.04 -22.24 3.32
CA ASP A 153 13.44 -23.48 3.98
C ASP A 153 13.27 -23.37 5.52
N GLU A 154 13.30 -22.16 6.09
CA GLU A 154 13.03 -21.90 7.51
C GLU A 154 11.54 -21.63 7.78
N GLU A 155 10.90 -20.81 6.95
CA GLU A 155 9.51 -20.39 7.12
C GLU A 155 8.70 -20.53 5.82
N PRO A 156 8.22 -21.74 5.51
CA PRO A 156 7.58 -22.01 4.23
C PRO A 156 6.23 -21.31 4.07
N ASP A 157 5.47 -21.10 5.15
CA ASP A 157 4.11 -20.54 5.06
C ASP A 157 4.07 -19.00 5.10
N ARG A 158 5.23 -18.33 5.17
CA ARG A 158 5.25 -16.87 5.24
C ARG A 158 4.83 -16.24 3.91
N LEU A 159 3.67 -15.58 3.93
CA LEU A 159 3.05 -14.95 2.75
C LEU A 159 4.02 -14.06 1.97
N SER A 160 4.81 -13.21 2.64
CA SER A 160 5.79 -12.33 1.97
C SER A 160 6.82 -13.10 1.13
N TYR A 161 7.27 -14.26 1.61
CA TYR A 161 8.24 -15.10 0.90
C TYR A 161 7.56 -15.84 -0.27
N GLN A 162 6.35 -16.33 -0.06
CA GLN A 162 5.56 -16.97 -1.11
C GLN A 162 5.22 -15.99 -2.26
N LEU A 163 4.83 -14.76 -1.94
CA LEU A 163 4.58 -13.72 -2.95
C LEU A 163 5.85 -13.38 -3.74
N ALA A 164 7.00 -13.25 -3.07
CA ALA A 164 8.28 -13.03 -3.74
C ALA A 164 8.67 -14.21 -4.66
N LEU A 165 8.35 -15.45 -4.25
CA LEU A 165 8.57 -16.63 -5.08
C LEU A 165 7.65 -16.60 -6.32
N ALA A 166 6.38 -16.28 -6.15
CA ALA A 166 5.44 -16.13 -7.25
C ALA A 166 5.91 -15.05 -8.25
N ASP A 167 6.42 -13.91 -7.78
CA ASP A 167 6.99 -12.87 -8.64
C ASP A 167 8.21 -13.35 -9.41
N ILE A 168 9.11 -14.13 -8.77
CA ILE A 168 10.26 -14.75 -9.44
C ILE A 168 9.79 -15.74 -10.51
N GLU A 169 8.85 -16.64 -10.19
CA GLU A 169 8.32 -17.62 -11.15
C GLU A 169 7.65 -16.93 -12.35
N MET A 170 6.88 -15.86 -12.11
CA MET A 170 6.30 -15.02 -13.17
C MET A 170 7.37 -14.39 -14.05
N ALA A 171 8.47 -13.92 -13.46
CA ALA A 171 9.54 -13.25 -14.19
C ALA A 171 10.37 -14.20 -15.07
N VAL A 172 10.52 -15.47 -14.67
CA VAL A 172 11.22 -16.51 -15.45
C VAL A 172 10.30 -17.30 -16.39
N GLY A 173 9.04 -16.88 -16.53
CA GLY A 173 8.07 -17.51 -17.44
C GLY A 173 7.45 -18.81 -16.92
N ARG A 174 7.67 -19.17 -15.64
CA ARG A 174 7.03 -20.32 -14.98
C ARG A 174 5.66 -19.92 -14.44
N THR A 175 4.83 -19.42 -15.35
CA THR A 175 3.53 -18.83 -15.04
C THR A 175 2.62 -19.74 -14.20
N GLN A 176 2.50 -21.02 -14.58
CA GLN A 176 1.59 -21.92 -13.86
C GLN A 176 2.02 -22.09 -12.41
N ALA A 177 3.33 -22.27 -12.15
CA ALA A 177 3.86 -22.39 -10.80
C ALA A 177 3.58 -21.13 -9.96
N ALA A 178 3.66 -19.94 -10.55
CA ALA A 178 3.29 -18.70 -9.86
C ALA A 178 1.79 -18.64 -9.52
N LEU A 179 0.93 -19.02 -10.46
CA LEU A 179 -0.52 -19.06 -10.25
C LEU A 179 -0.90 -20.07 -9.17
N ASP A 180 -0.24 -21.23 -9.13
CA ASP A 180 -0.45 -22.25 -8.10
C ASP A 180 -0.09 -21.68 -6.71
N ILE A 181 1.04 -20.96 -6.58
CA ILE A 181 1.42 -20.29 -5.33
C ILE A 181 0.35 -19.27 -4.90
N TYR A 182 -0.16 -18.47 -5.83
CA TYR A 182 -1.23 -17.52 -5.54
C TYR A 182 -2.52 -18.23 -5.07
N GLU A 183 -2.96 -19.26 -5.78
CA GLU A 183 -4.16 -20.04 -5.44
C GLU A 183 -4.02 -20.73 -4.08
N ASP A 184 -2.84 -21.27 -3.76
CA ASP A 184 -2.53 -21.90 -2.48
C ASP A 184 -2.63 -20.89 -1.33
N ASN A 185 -1.99 -19.73 -1.49
CA ASN A 185 -2.01 -18.68 -0.47
C ASN A 185 -3.40 -18.04 -0.32
N GLN A 186 -4.19 -17.93 -1.39
CA GLN A 186 -5.55 -17.38 -1.32
C GLN A 186 -6.48 -18.25 -0.47
N ARG A 187 -6.21 -19.56 -0.34
CA ARG A 187 -6.95 -20.44 0.56
C ARG A 187 -6.65 -20.17 2.04
N LEU A 188 -5.44 -19.70 2.35
CA LEU A 188 -5.00 -19.38 3.71
C LEU A 188 -5.33 -17.94 4.11
N TYR A 189 -5.27 -17.02 3.15
CA TYR A 189 -5.47 -15.59 3.34
C TYR A 189 -6.53 -15.04 2.37
N PRO A 190 -7.80 -15.49 2.49
CA PRO A 190 -8.86 -15.16 1.52
C PRO A 190 -9.18 -13.66 1.43
N ASP A 191 -8.93 -12.92 2.51
CA ASP A 191 -9.21 -11.49 2.62
C ASP A 191 -7.96 -10.61 2.43
N ASP A 192 -6.79 -11.20 2.12
CA ASP A 192 -5.60 -10.40 1.87
C ASP A 192 -5.68 -9.73 0.49
N ARG A 193 -5.88 -8.42 0.52
CA ARG A 193 -6.03 -7.61 -0.68
C ARG A 193 -4.77 -7.57 -1.53
N ALA A 194 -3.58 -7.53 -0.93
CA ALA A 194 -2.34 -7.41 -1.69
C ALA A 194 -2.08 -8.69 -2.51
N LEU A 195 -2.28 -9.85 -1.89
CA LEU A 195 -2.27 -11.16 -2.54
C LEU A 195 -3.29 -11.20 -3.68
N SER A 196 -4.54 -10.82 -3.41
CA SER A 196 -5.62 -10.86 -4.40
C SER A 196 -5.29 -10.00 -5.63
N LEU A 197 -4.80 -8.77 -5.42
CA LEU A 197 -4.41 -7.87 -6.52
C LEU A 197 -3.18 -8.38 -7.28
N ASN A 198 -2.20 -8.99 -6.61
CA ASN A 198 -1.06 -9.60 -7.29
C ASN A 198 -1.50 -10.76 -8.19
N GLN A 199 -2.41 -11.62 -7.70
CA GLN A 199 -2.98 -12.71 -8.48
C GLN A 199 -3.78 -12.19 -9.68
N VAL A 200 -4.61 -11.15 -9.50
CA VAL A 200 -5.35 -10.51 -10.60
C VAL A 200 -4.39 -10.02 -11.70
N ASN A 201 -3.34 -9.29 -11.32
CA ASN A 201 -2.34 -8.80 -12.28
C ASN A 201 -1.66 -9.96 -13.03
N ALA A 202 -1.31 -11.04 -12.32
CA ALA A 202 -0.73 -12.23 -12.93
C ALA A 202 -1.70 -12.90 -13.92
N LEU A 203 -2.98 -13.04 -13.56
CA LEU A 203 -4.03 -13.61 -14.41
C LEU A 203 -4.27 -12.78 -15.67
N LEU A 204 -4.33 -11.44 -15.55
CA LEU A 204 -4.48 -10.55 -16.69
C LEU A 204 -3.28 -10.63 -17.64
N LYS A 205 -2.06 -10.65 -17.10
CA LYS A 205 -0.82 -10.77 -17.88
C LYS A 205 -0.78 -12.03 -18.75
N VAL A 206 -1.47 -13.09 -18.34
CA VAL A 206 -1.44 -14.40 -18.99
C VAL A 206 -2.73 -14.70 -19.76
N GLY A 207 -3.57 -13.69 -19.97
CA GLY A 207 -4.80 -13.81 -20.76
C GLY A 207 -5.89 -14.63 -20.08
N GLN A 208 -5.97 -14.62 -18.74
CA GLN A 208 -7.06 -15.23 -17.96
C GLN A 208 -8.01 -14.18 -17.34
N PRO A 209 -8.62 -13.28 -18.14
CA PRO A 209 -9.40 -12.16 -17.59
C PRO A 209 -10.69 -12.58 -16.90
N VAL A 210 -11.27 -13.74 -17.26
CA VAL A 210 -12.47 -14.28 -16.59
C VAL A 210 -12.19 -14.60 -15.13
N LYS A 211 -11.04 -15.26 -14.84
CA LYS A 211 -10.64 -15.56 -13.47
C LYS A 211 -10.29 -14.28 -12.71
N ALA A 212 -9.60 -13.35 -13.36
CA ALA A 212 -9.27 -12.05 -12.79
C ALA A 212 -10.54 -11.27 -12.36
N ALA A 213 -11.52 -11.16 -13.25
CA ALA A 213 -12.80 -10.49 -12.97
C ALA A 213 -13.56 -11.17 -11.83
N LYS A 214 -13.55 -12.51 -11.74
CA LYS A 214 -14.17 -13.25 -10.63
C LYS A 214 -13.52 -12.90 -9.29
N LEU A 215 -12.19 -12.86 -9.23
CA LEU A 215 -11.46 -12.52 -8.01
C LEU A 215 -11.69 -11.05 -7.61
N LEU A 216 -11.71 -10.13 -8.58
CA LEU A 216 -12.06 -8.72 -8.35
C LEU A 216 -13.49 -8.56 -7.82
N GLN A 217 -14.45 -9.33 -8.35
CA GLN A 217 -15.83 -9.30 -7.88
C GLN A 217 -15.92 -9.76 -6.41
N ALA A 218 -15.21 -10.82 -6.04
CA ALA A 218 -15.17 -11.29 -4.66
C ALA A 218 -14.63 -10.21 -3.70
N GLN A 219 -13.64 -9.42 -4.12
CA GLN A 219 -13.13 -8.30 -3.33
C GLN A 219 -14.17 -7.17 -3.17
N LEU A 220 -14.88 -6.83 -4.25
CA LEU A 220 -15.97 -5.85 -4.19
C LEU A 220 -17.10 -6.31 -3.26
N ASP A 221 -17.43 -7.60 -3.28
CA ASP A 221 -18.47 -8.19 -2.41
C ASP A 221 -18.08 -8.15 -0.92
N LEU A 222 -16.77 -8.16 -0.61
CA LEU A 222 -16.22 -7.93 0.74
C LEU A 222 -16.20 -6.44 1.15
N GLY A 223 -16.61 -5.53 0.27
CA GLY A 223 -16.62 -4.09 0.51
C GLY A 223 -15.31 -3.38 0.18
N GLU A 224 -14.34 -4.06 -0.45
CA GLU A 224 -13.08 -3.46 -0.90
C GLU A 224 -13.29 -2.60 -2.15
N ASN A 225 -13.81 -1.41 -1.94
CA ASN A 225 -13.99 -0.41 -3.00
C ASN A 225 -12.70 0.39 -3.16
N SER A 226 -12.01 0.23 -4.30
CA SER A 226 -10.79 0.99 -4.58
C SER A 226 -10.60 1.28 -6.06
N ARG A 227 -9.88 2.39 -6.33
CA ARG A 227 -9.49 2.80 -7.67
C ARG A 227 -8.76 1.70 -8.45
N ASP A 228 -7.87 0.98 -7.78
CA ASP A 228 -7.10 -0.09 -8.41
C ASP A 228 -8.00 -1.25 -8.85
N ILE A 229 -8.98 -1.62 -8.03
CA ILE A 229 -9.95 -2.67 -8.36
C ILE A 229 -10.80 -2.25 -9.57
N TYR A 230 -11.31 -1.02 -9.60
CA TYR A 230 -12.08 -0.53 -10.75
C TYR A 230 -11.27 -0.52 -12.04
N LYS A 231 -10.02 -0.08 -11.98
CA LYS A 231 -9.13 -0.06 -13.15
C LYS A 231 -8.80 -1.48 -13.65
N LEU A 232 -8.51 -2.40 -12.75
CA LEU A 232 -8.23 -3.80 -13.11
C LEU A 232 -9.49 -4.51 -13.62
N MET A 233 -10.66 -4.21 -13.06
CA MET A 233 -11.93 -4.74 -13.53
C MET A 233 -12.24 -4.22 -14.94
N ALA A 234 -12.01 -2.93 -15.20
CA ALA A 234 -12.13 -2.38 -16.55
C ALA A 234 -11.24 -3.12 -17.55
N GLN A 235 -9.95 -3.31 -17.20
CA GLN A 235 -9.03 -4.07 -18.03
C GLN A 235 -9.54 -5.50 -18.28
N ALA A 236 -9.93 -6.22 -17.22
CA ALA A 236 -10.45 -7.58 -17.33
C ALA A 236 -11.66 -7.66 -18.28
N LYS A 237 -12.60 -6.71 -18.16
CA LYS A 237 -13.79 -6.63 -19.00
C LYS A 237 -13.43 -6.30 -20.45
N GLY A 238 -12.49 -5.39 -20.67
CA GLY A 238 -11.94 -5.08 -21.99
C GLY A 238 -11.30 -6.29 -22.65
N ASP A 239 -10.45 -7.01 -21.92
CA ASP A 239 -9.77 -8.24 -22.39
C ASP A 239 -10.76 -9.38 -22.69
N MET A 240 -11.96 -9.34 -22.10
CA MET A 240 -13.08 -10.25 -22.41
C MET A 240 -13.92 -9.80 -23.62
N GLY A 241 -13.61 -8.66 -24.24
CA GLY A 241 -14.41 -8.04 -25.29
C GLY A 241 -15.70 -7.38 -24.79
N GLN A 242 -15.87 -7.19 -23.48
CA GLN A 242 -17.03 -6.56 -22.86
C GLN A 242 -16.83 -5.04 -22.78
N THR A 243 -16.77 -4.38 -23.95
CA THR A 243 -16.38 -2.96 -24.08
C THR A 243 -17.28 -2.02 -23.27
N SER A 244 -18.60 -2.20 -23.29
CA SER A 244 -19.52 -1.37 -22.50
C SER A 244 -19.21 -1.45 -21.00
N GLN A 245 -19.10 -2.66 -20.46
CA GLN A 245 -18.75 -2.86 -19.05
C GLN A 245 -17.36 -2.32 -18.71
N SER A 246 -16.38 -2.44 -19.61
CA SER A 246 -15.06 -1.84 -19.42
C SER A 246 -15.14 -0.33 -19.18
N HIS A 247 -15.91 0.38 -20.02
CA HIS A 247 -16.16 1.80 -19.86
C HIS A 247 -16.92 2.15 -18.58
N VAL A 248 -17.90 1.34 -18.15
CA VAL A 248 -18.57 1.53 -16.85
C VAL A 248 -17.56 1.49 -15.70
N TRP A 249 -16.66 0.50 -15.69
CA TRP A 249 -15.64 0.40 -14.63
C TRP A 249 -14.60 1.52 -14.69
N LEU A 250 -14.24 1.99 -15.89
CA LEU A 250 -13.42 3.20 -16.04
C LEU A 250 -14.13 4.44 -15.50
N ALA A 251 -15.45 4.55 -15.69
CA ALA A 251 -16.21 5.64 -15.10
C ALA A 251 -16.12 5.63 -13.57
N GLU A 252 -16.25 4.48 -12.91
CA GLU A 252 -16.09 4.37 -11.46
C GLU A 252 -14.67 4.72 -11.00
N PHE A 253 -13.64 4.34 -11.78
CA PHE A 253 -12.26 4.75 -11.53
C PHE A 253 -12.09 6.28 -11.58
N TYR A 254 -12.64 6.94 -12.61
CA TYR A 254 -12.56 8.40 -12.74
C TYR A 254 -13.39 9.11 -11.67
N TYR A 255 -14.59 8.62 -11.39
CA TYR A 255 -15.48 9.16 -10.36
C TYR A 255 -14.81 9.13 -8.98
N SER A 256 -14.27 7.98 -8.59
CA SER A 256 -13.53 7.83 -7.32
C SER A 256 -12.19 8.59 -7.28
N SER A 257 -11.73 9.09 -8.43
CA SER A 257 -10.56 10.00 -8.53
C SER A 257 -10.95 11.48 -8.53
N GLY A 258 -12.24 11.82 -8.43
CA GLY A 258 -12.74 13.20 -8.51
C GLY A 258 -12.79 13.76 -9.94
N LEU A 259 -12.52 12.95 -10.95
CA LEU A 259 -12.52 13.34 -12.36
C LEU A 259 -13.92 13.13 -12.96
N LEU A 260 -14.91 13.88 -12.46
CA LEU A 260 -16.33 13.64 -12.75
C LEU A 260 -16.68 13.77 -14.24
N ARG A 261 -16.12 14.75 -14.94
CA ARG A 261 -16.33 14.93 -16.40
C ARG A 261 -15.80 13.73 -17.19
N ALA A 262 -14.61 13.24 -16.86
CA ALA A 262 -14.06 12.04 -17.47
C ALA A 262 -14.90 10.79 -17.15
N ALA A 263 -15.50 10.71 -15.97
CA ALA A 263 -16.42 9.63 -15.62
C ALA A 263 -17.69 9.67 -16.51
N ALA A 264 -18.27 10.86 -16.72
CA ALA A 264 -19.41 11.04 -17.62
C ALA A 264 -19.06 10.65 -19.07
N ASP A 265 -17.89 11.08 -19.57
CA ASP A 265 -17.41 10.70 -20.91
C ASP A 265 -17.31 9.16 -21.07
N GLN A 266 -16.79 8.45 -20.05
CA GLN A 266 -16.76 7.00 -20.07
C GLN A 266 -18.16 6.37 -20.07
N LEU A 267 -19.13 6.92 -19.32
CA LEU A 267 -20.50 6.40 -19.33
C LEU A 267 -21.20 6.62 -20.68
N HIS A 268 -20.90 7.70 -21.39
CA HIS A 268 -21.35 7.88 -22.77
C HIS A 268 -20.78 6.80 -23.70
N LEU A 269 -19.46 6.56 -23.65
CA LEU A 269 -18.81 5.49 -24.43
C LEU A 269 -19.35 4.10 -24.06
N ALA A 270 -19.68 3.87 -22.79
CA ALA A 270 -20.32 2.65 -22.33
C ALA A 270 -21.70 2.47 -22.98
N ALA A 271 -22.52 3.52 -23.01
CA ALA A 271 -23.85 3.47 -23.62
C ALA A 271 -23.79 3.21 -25.13
N GLU A 272 -22.88 3.86 -25.84
CA GLU A 272 -22.64 3.61 -27.28
C GLU A 272 -22.24 2.14 -27.53
N SER A 273 -21.41 1.58 -26.66
CA SER A 273 -20.92 0.20 -26.77
C SER A 273 -21.94 -0.87 -26.30
N ALA A 274 -23.00 -0.49 -25.57
CA ALA A 274 -24.00 -1.43 -25.05
C ALA A 274 -24.96 -1.96 -26.14
N GLY A 275 -24.98 -1.32 -27.31
CA GLY A 275 -25.83 -1.71 -28.44
C GLY A 275 -27.32 -1.61 -28.09
N ARG A 276 -28.05 -2.74 -28.13
CA ARG A 276 -29.50 -2.82 -27.86
C ARG A 276 -29.85 -3.42 -26.49
N ASN A 277 -28.88 -3.55 -25.58
CA ASN A 277 -29.14 -4.08 -24.25
C ASN A 277 -29.84 -3.03 -23.37
N GLU A 278 -31.17 -3.01 -23.40
CA GLU A 278 -32.00 -2.02 -22.67
C GLU A 278 -31.71 -1.99 -21.16
N TYR A 279 -31.44 -3.14 -20.55
CA TYR A 279 -31.13 -3.23 -19.13
C TYR A 279 -29.79 -2.55 -18.78
N GLU A 280 -28.76 -2.78 -19.59
CA GLU A 280 -27.44 -2.17 -19.43
C GLU A 280 -27.51 -0.66 -19.70
N LEU A 281 -28.20 -0.24 -20.75
CA LEU A 281 -28.46 1.17 -21.06
C LEU A 281 -29.18 1.90 -19.93
N ALA A 282 -30.20 1.27 -19.32
CA ALA A 282 -30.93 1.86 -18.20
C ALA A 282 -30.02 2.08 -16.98
N LYS A 283 -29.15 1.12 -16.67
CA LYS A 283 -28.15 1.26 -15.60
C LYS A 283 -27.15 2.37 -15.87
N ILE A 284 -26.58 2.39 -17.08
CA ILE A 284 -25.61 3.41 -17.50
C ILE A 284 -26.24 4.80 -17.44
N ALA A 285 -27.45 4.96 -17.96
CA ALA A 285 -28.16 6.24 -17.93
C ALA A 285 -28.49 6.69 -16.50
N SER A 286 -28.83 5.76 -15.60
CA SER A 286 -29.03 6.09 -14.18
C SER A 286 -27.74 6.61 -13.54
N ARG A 287 -26.63 5.89 -13.76
CA ARG A 287 -25.34 6.29 -13.20
C ARG A 287 -24.83 7.60 -13.79
N LEU A 288 -25.03 7.83 -15.09
CA LEU A 288 -24.66 9.08 -15.76
C LEU A 288 -25.36 10.28 -15.12
N ARG A 289 -26.67 10.18 -14.85
CA ARG A 289 -27.41 11.24 -14.15
C ARG A 289 -26.85 11.53 -12.75
N GLU A 290 -26.43 10.50 -12.01
CA GLU A 290 -25.79 10.70 -10.70
C GLU A 290 -24.47 11.46 -10.82
N VAL A 291 -23.66 11.14 -11.83
CA VAL A 291 -22.40 11.83 -12.10
C VAL A 291 -22.64 13.27 -12.55
N GLU A 292 -23.61 13.51 -13.44
CA GLU A 292 -23.99 14.84 -13.91
C GLU A 292 -24.49 15.73 -12.77
N ASN A 293 -25.33 15.20 -11.88
CA ASN A 293 -25.76 15.92 -10.68
C ASN A 293 -24.58 16.31 -9.78
N ALA A 294 -23.63 15.38 -9.58
CA ALA A 294 -22.42 15.67 -8.80
C ALA A 294 -21.54 16.75 -9.45
N ILE A 295 -21.51 16.85 -10.79
CA ILE A 295 -20.83 17.93 -11.51
C ILE A 295 -21.53 19.26 -11.22
N SER A 296 -22.85 19.34 -11.38
CA SER A 296 -23.61 20.57 -11.14
C SER A 296 -23.45 21.07 -9.69
N GLU A 297 -23.53 20.17 -8.70
CA GLU A 297 -23.32 20.54 -7.29
C GLU A 297 -21.91 21.10 -6.99
N MET A 298 -20.89 20.66 -7.75
CA MET A 298 -19.52 21.15 -7.61
C MET A 298 -19.36 22.54 -8.24
N GLU A 299 -20.02 22.77 -9.37
CA GLU A 299 -20.02 24.06 -10.09
C GLU A 299 -20.77 25.14 -9.29
N ASP A 300 -21.88 24.80 -8.65
CA ASP A 300 -22.65 25.74 -7.81
C ASP A 300 -21.92 26.17 -6.53
N LYS A 301 -20.89 25.41 -6.10
CA LYS A 301 -20.08 25.69 -4.90
C LYS A 301 -18.77 26.42 -5.19
N SER A 302 -18.43 26.64 -6.47
CA SER A 302 -17.17 27.25 -6.94
C SER A 302 -17.34 28.72 -7.27
#